data_AF-A0A7S3KI84-F1
#
_entry.id   AF-A0A7S3KI84-F1
#
_cell.length_a   1.000
_cell.length_b   1.000
_cell.length_c   1.000
_cell.angle_alpha   90.00
_cell.angle_beta   90.00
_cell.angle_gamma   90.00
#
_symmetry.space_group_name_H-M   'P 1'
#
loop_
_entity.id
_entity.type
_entity.pdbx_description
1 polymer ?
#
loop_
_entity_poly.entity_id
_entity_poly.type
_entity_poly.pdbx_seq_one_letter_code
_entity_poly.pdbx_strand_id
1 'polypeptide(L)'
;AVYNEVTKELKPTPAKSHYTFNLRDISKVIQGICMVKPQKVNAPEGMAKLWVHEAFRVFHDRMTNDEDRDWFKEYLTELTRKVFRVDLSSEISGENEILFGDFM
;
A
#
# COMPACT_ATOMS: atom_id res chain seq x y z
N ALA A 1 -2.73 10.55 -6.21
CA ALA A 1 -1.55 9.83 -6.75
C ALA A 1 -1.86 8.35 -6.83
N VAL A 2 -1.73 7.56 -5.76
CA VAL A 2 -1.99 6.09 -5.78
C VAL A 2 -3.37 5.71 -6.30
N TYR A 3 -4.44 6.27 -5.73
CA TYR A 3 -5.80 5.95 -6.15
C TYR A 3 -6.05 6.20 -7.65
N ASN A 4 -5.54 7.32 -8.17
CA ASN A 4 -5.71 7.68 -9.58
C ASN A 4 -4.96 6.70 -10.49
N GLU A 5 -3.74 6.29 -10.10
CA GLU A 5 -2.95 5.36 -10.91
C GLU A 5 -3.52 3.94 -10.85
N VAL A 6 -3.90 3.46 -9.67
CA VAL A 6 -4.55 2.15 -9.49
C VAL A 6 -5.86 2.07 -10.28
N THR A 7 -6.68 3.13 -10.26
CA THR A 7 -7.94 3.16 -11.01
C THR A 7 -7.71 3.27 -12.53
N LYS A 8 -6.58 3.85 -12.95
CA LYS A 8 -6.23 4.01 -14.37
C LYS A 8 -5.67 2.72 -14.97
N GLU A 9 -4.78 2.03 -14.24
CA GLU A 9 -4.13 0.81 -14.71
C GLU A 9 -4.98 -0.44 -14.47
N LEU A 10 -5.68 -0.53 -13.33
CA LEU A 10 -6.54 -1.67 -13.00
C LEU A 10 -8.00 -1.37 -13.34
N LYS A 11 -8.28 -1.26 -14.65
CA LYS A 11 -9.65 -1.07 -15.12
C LYS A 11 -10.48 -2.35 -14.95
N PRO A 12 -11.74 -2.25 -14.51
CA PRO A 12 -12.64 -3.38 -14.52
C PRO A 12 -12.89 -3.82 -15.97
N THR A 13 -12.34 -4.99 -16.32
CA THR A 13 -12.64 -5.68 -17.58
C THR A 13 -13.54 -6.89 -17.27
N PRO A 14 -14.25 -7.47 -18.25
CA PRO A 14 -15.07 -8.66 -18.01
C PRO A 14 -14.31 -9.82 -17.35
N ALA A 15 -12.99 -9.92 -17.59
CA ALA A 15 -12.11 -10.90 -16.98
C ALA A 15 -11.55 -10.48 -15.60
N LYS A 16 -11.59 -9.19 -15.25
CA LYS A 16 -11.07 -8.60 -13.99
C LYS A 16 -12.13 -7.71 -13.34
N SER A 17 -13.36 -8.22 -13.21
CA SER A 17 -14.51 -7.44 -12.72
C SER A 17 -14.41 -7.08 -11.22
N HIS A 18 -13.58 -7.80 -10.46
CA HIS A 18 -13.31 -7.57 -9.04
C HIS A 18 -12.42 -6.35 -8.74
N TYR A 19 -11.79 -5.75 -9.76
CA TYR A 19 -11.00 -4.52 -9.64
C TYR A 19 -11.90 -3.27 -9.61
N THR A 20 -12.80 -3.24 -8.63
CA THR A 20 -13.62 -2.08 -8.29
C THR A 20 -12.97 -1.33 -7.14
N PHE A 21 -12.05 -0.42 -7.47
CA PHE A 21 -11.48 0.52 -6.50
C PHE A 21 -12.38 1.75 -6.39
N ASN A 22 -12.65 2.20 -5.16
CA ASN A 22 -13.46 3.39 -4.92
C ASN A 22 -12.88 4.26 -3.79
N LEU A 23 -13.45 5.44 -3.56
CA LEU A 23 -12.95 6.37 -2.55
C LEU A 23 -12.93 5.82 -1.12
N ARG A 24 -13.74 4.79 -0.81
CA ARG A 24 -13.73 4.11 0.50
C ARG A 24 -12.41 3.40 0.76
N ASP A 25 -11.72 2.95 -0.29
CA ASP A 25 -10.42 2.29 -0.14
C ASP A 25 -9.37 3.29 0.39
N ILE A 26 -9.42 4.54 -0.07
CA ILE A 26 -8.58 5.61 0.51
C ILE A 26 -8.92 5.83 1.99
N SER A 27 -10.22 5.87 2.33
CA SER A 27 -10.65 6.01 3.71
C SER A 27 -10.14 4.87 4.61
N LYS A 28 -10.10 3.63 4.10
CA LYS A 28 -9.56 2.48 4.84
C LYS A 28 -8.06 2.61 5.13
N VAL A 29 -7.28 3.09 4.16
CA VAL A 29 -5.84 3.35 4.38
C VAL A 29 -5.63 4.39 5.47
N ILE A 30 -6.36 5.51 5.41
CA ILE A 30 -6.26 6.58 6.41
C ILE A 30 -6.72 6.07 7.78
N GLN A 31 -7.83 5.32 7.83
CA GLN A 31 -8.34 4.75 9.07
C GLN A 31 -7.33 3.79 9.71
N GLY A 32 -6.69 2.91 8.92
CA GLY A 32 -5.65 2.00 9.42
C GLY A 32 -4.46 2.75 10.03
N ILE A 33 -4.01 3.83 9.39
CA ILE A 33 -2.96 4.69 9.94
C ILE A 33 -3.39 5.30 11.28
N CYS A 34 -4.64 5.78 11.39
CA CYS A 34 -5.18 6.35 12.64
C CYS A 34 -5.39 5.33 13.77
N MET A 35 -5.43 4.02 13.47
CA MET A 35 -5.55 2.98 14.50
C MET A 35 -4.24 2.70 15.22
N VAL A 36 -3.11 3.12 14.66
CA VAL A 36 -1.80 2.92 15.30
C VAL A 36 -1.58 3.94 16.41
N LYS A 37 -1.12 3.43 17.56
CA LYS A 37 -0.74 4.26 18.70
C LYS A 37 0.44 5.16 18.31
N PRO A 38 0.36 6.50 18.48
CA PRO A 38 1.43 7.42 18.09
C PRO A 38 2.80 7.06 18.67
N GLN A 39 2.85 6.49 19.88
CA GLN A 39 4.10 6.09 20.53
C GLN A 39 4.87 4.97 19.80
N LYS A 40 4.21 4.27 18.86
CA LYS A 40 4.81 3.22 18.04
C LYS A 40 5.44 3.76 16.75
N VAL A 41 5.14 4.99 16.36
CA VAL A 41 5.63 5.62 15.12
C VAL A 41 6.27 6.96 15.47
N ASN A 42 7.52 6.91 15.90
CA ASN A 42 8.24 8.09 16.39
C ASN A 42 9.18 8.71 15.33
N ALA A 43 9.28 8.13 14.14
CA ALA A 43 10.18 8.56 13.07
C ALA A 43 9.42 8.73 11.74
N PRO A 44 9.81 9.68 10.88
CA PRO A 44 9.25 9.86 9.55
C PRO A 44 9.33 8.57 8.69
N GLU A 45 10.42 7.80 8.80
CA GLU A 45 10.52 6.51 8.12
C GLU A 45 9.47 5.52 8.62
N GLY A 46 9.18 5.52 9.92
CA GLY A 46 8.13 4.68 10.50
C GLY A 46 6.74 5.02 9.95
N MET A 47 6.47 6.30 9.71
CA MET A 47 5.21 6.74 9.09
C MET A 47 5.11 6.27 7.63
N ALA A 48 6.21 6.37 6.87
CA ALA A 48 6.26 5.87 5.49
C ALA A 48 6.02 4.35 5.45
N LYS A 49 6.65 3.59 6.37
CA LYS A 49 6.43 2.14 6.50
C LYS A 49 4.98 1.80 6.83
N LEU A 50 4.37 2.51 7.77
CA LEU A 50 2.96 2.31 8.13
C LEU A 50 2.01 2.60 6.95
N TRP A 51 2.28 3.68 6.22
CA TRP A 51 1.50 4.02 5.05
C TRP A 51 1.62 2.94 3.95
N VAL A 52 2.83 2.43 3.70
CA VAL A 52 3.06 1.31 2.77
C VAL A 52 2.29 0.08 3.21
N HIS A 53 2.38 -0.30 4.49
CA HIS A 53 1.64 -1.44 5.04
C HIS A 53 0.13 -1.35 4.78
N GLU A 54 -0.50 -0.21 5.11
CA GLU A 54 -1.93 -0.05 4.87
C GLU A 54 -2.27 -0.03 3.38
N ALA A 55 -1.39 0.50 2.52
CA ALA A 55 -1.59 0.44 1.07
C ALA A 55 -1.54 -1.00 0.53
N PHE A 56 -0.62 -1.82 1.02
CA PHE A 56 -0.59 -3.26 0.71
C PHE A 56 -1.88 -3.95 1.15
N ARG A 57 -2.27 -3.79 2.42
CA ARG A 57 -3.47 -4.43 2.98
C ARG A 57 -4.75 -4.07 2.24
N VAL A 58 -4.89 -2.82 1.78
CA VAL A 58 -6.11 -2.35 1.12
C VAL A 58 -6.14 -2.68 -0.37
N PHE A 59 -5.01 -2.55 -1.06
CA PHE A 59 -4.95 -2.67 -2.53
C PHE A 59 -4.29 -3.98 -2.98
N HIS A 60 -3.08 -4.29 -2.50
CA HIS A 60 -2.30 -5.46 -2.94
C HIS A 60 -3.01 -6.78 -2.63
N ASP A 61 -3.62 -6.92 -1.45
CA ASP A 61 -4.33 -8.16 -1.05
C ASP A 61 -5.53 -8.48 -1.96
N ARG A 62 -6.06 -7.48 -2.67
CA ARG A 62 -7.16 -7.65 -3.63
C ARG A 62 -6.68 -8.00 -5.05
N MET A 63 -5.38 -7.90 -5.31
CA MET A 63 -4.78 -8.24 -6.60
C MET A 63 -4.58 -9.74 -6.70
N THR A 64 -5.02 -10.33 -7.81
CA THR A 64 -5.00 -11.78 -8.02
C THR A 64 -3.91 -12.23 -9.00
N ASN A 65 -3.40 -11.30 -9.81
CA ASN A 65 -2.34 -11.58 -10.78
C ASN A 65 -0.99 -11.13 -10.22
N ASP A 66 0.04 -11.95 -10.39
CA ASP A 66 1.39 -11.63 -9.91
C ASP A 66 1.99 -10.44 -10.66
N GLU A 67 1.66 -10.28 -11.95
CA GLU A 67 2.06 -9.10 -12.74
C GLU A 67 1.51 -7.79 -12.16
N ASP A 68 0.23 -7.79 -11.72
CA ASP A 68 -0.40 -6.60 -11.14
C ASP A 68 0.21 -6.31 -9.75
N ARG A 69 0.58 -7.34 -9.00
CA ARG A 69 1.24 -7.22 -7.69
C ARG A 69 2.64 -6.66 -7.81
N ASP A 70 3.43 -7.14 -8.75
CA ASP A 70 4.80 -6.68 -8.96
C ASP A 70 4.83 -5.24 -9.48
N TRP A 71 3.92 -4.90 -10.41
CA TRP A 71 3.71 -3.50 -10.80
C TRP A 71 3.40 -2.60 -9.60
N PHE A 72 2.53 -3.05 -8.69
CA PHE A 72 2.16 -2.26 -7.52
C PHE A 72 3.33 -2.08 -6.55
N LYS A 73 4.17 -3.10 -6.36
CA LYS A 73 5.42 -3.01 -5.57
C LYS A 73 6.38 -1.98 -6.15
N GLU A 74 6.63 -2.04 -7.46
CA GLU A 74 7.50 -1.09 -8.15
C GLU A 74 6.95 0.34 -8.00
N TYR A 75 5.66 0.53 -8.26
CA TYR A 75 5.01 1.83 -8.13
C TYR A 75 5.09 2.40 -6.71
N LEU A 76 4.86 1.59 -5.68
CA LEU A 76 4.98 2.03 -4.29
C LEU A 76 6.43 2.42 -3.94
N THR A 77 7.41 1.67 -4.43
CA THR A 77 8.84 1.96 -4.21
C THR A 77 9.25 3.30 -4.81
N GLU A 78 8.81 3.59 -6.02
CA GLU A 78 9.06 4.90 -6.64
C GLU A 78 8.38 6.04 -5.88
N LEU A 79 7.14 5.81 -5.45
CA LEU A 79 6.37 6.83 -4.74
C LEU A 79 6.96 7.13 -3.36
N THR A 80 7.44 6.13 -2.62
CA THR A 80 8.08 6.34 -1.32
C THR A 80 9.37 7.15 -1.43
N ARG A 81 10.18 6.86 -2.45
CA ARG A 81 11.39 7.65 -2.75
C ARG A 81 11.05 9.09 -3.13
N LYS A 82 10.00 9.28 -3.94
CA LYS A 82 9.62 10.62 -4.42
C LYS A 82 8.98 11.50 -3.34
N VAL A 83 8.05 10.93 -2.56
CA VAL A 83 7.22 11.70 -1.61
C VAL A 83 7.84 11.72 -0.22
N PHE A 84 8.19 10.55 0.30
CA PHE A 84 8.73 10.42 1.65
C PHE A 84 10.25 10.59 1.70
N ARG A 85 10.94 10.53 0.54
CA ARG A 85 12.41 10.54 0.44
C ARG A 85 13.06 9.39 1.22
N VAL A 86 12.35 8.28 1.32
CA VAL A 86 12.81 7.04 1.98
C VAL A 86 12.86 5.93 0.94
N ASP A 87 13.94 5.16 0.97
CA ASP A 87 14.04 3.92 0.21
C ASP A 87 13.50 2.77 1.05
N LEU A 88 12.40 2.17 0.60
CA LEU A 88 11.74 1.03 1.23
C LEU A 88 11.74 -0.19 0.30
N SER A 89 12.65 -0.22 -0.68
CA SER A 89 12.72 -1.28 -1.68
C SER A 89 12.90 -2.68 -1.07
N SER A 90 13.72 -2.82 -0.03
CA SER A 90 13.94 -4.12 0.64
C SER A 90 12.67 -4.62 1.34
N GLU A 91 11.93 -3.71 1.95
CA GLU A 91 10.70 -4.01 2.66
C GLU A 91 9.54 -4.35 1.73
N ILE A 92 9.42 -3.60 0.63
CA ILE A 92 8.37 -3.76 -0.39
C ILE A 92 8.60 -5.04 -1.20
N SER A 93 9.86 -5.44 -1.40
CA SER A 93 10.22 -6.67 -2.12
C SER A 93 9.95 -7.95 -1.31
N GLY A 94 9.61 -7.82 -0.01
CA GLY A 94 9.31 -8.96 0.87
C GLY A 94 10.53 -9.54 1.59
N GLU A 95 11.71 -8.92 1.50
CA GLU A 95 12.89 -9.37 2.25
C GLU A 95 12.79 -9.01 3.74
N ASN A 96 12.07 -7.92 4.05
CA ASN A 96 11.74 -7.49 5.40
C ASN A 96 10.27 -7.09 5.46
N GLU A 97 9.38 -8.06 5.69
CA GLU A 97 7.94 -7.79 5.79
C GLU A 97 7.66 -6.67 6.80
N ILE A 98 7.06 -5.59 6.33
CA ILE A 98 6.49 -4.57 7.19
C ILE A 98 5.17 -5.12 7.69
N LEU A 99 5.09 -5.47 8.97
CA LEU A 99 3.87 -6.01 9.57
C LEU A 99 3.49 -5.16 10.78
N PHE A 100 2.39 -4.42 10.65
CA PHE A 100 1.79 -3.67 11.75
C PHE A 100 0.51 -4.38 12.18
N GLY A 101 0.63 -5.25 13.18
CA GLY A 101 -0.50 -6.00 13.75
C GLY A 101 -0.21 -6.40 15.19
N ASP A 102 -1.27 -6.51 15.99
CA ASP A 102 -1.24 -7.16 17.30
C ASP A 102 -1.87 -8.54 17.12
N PHE A 103 -1.05 -9.59 17.08
CA PHE A 103 -1.54 -10.96 17.07
C PHE A 103 -1.79 -11.35 18.53
N MET A 104 -3.06 -11.27 18.92
CA MET A 104 -3.54 -11.81 20.20
C MET A 104 -3.62 -13.34 20.15
#